data_AF-A0A0Q4FQA7-F1
#
_entry.id   AF-A0A0Q4FQA7-F1
#
_cell.length_a   1.000
_cell.length_b   1.000
_cell.length_c   1.000
_cell.angle_alpha   90.00
_cell.angle_beta   90.00
_cell.angle_gamma   90.00
#
_symmetry.space_group_name_H-M   'P 1'
#
loop_
_entity.id
_entity.type
_entity.pdbx_description
1 polymer ?
#
loop_
_entity_poly.entity_id
_entity_poly.type
_entity_poly.pdbx_seq_one_letter_code
_entity_poly.pdbx_strand_id
1 'polypeptide(L)' 'MLSAILGAALGTAIDGADGDDSTVDGAITGAIAGTVVGWLMPVALTYATGWLVLHGIGKAKDKIFGKGK' A
#
# COMPACT_ATOMS: atom_id res chain seq x y z
N MET A 1 -7.14 3.87 21.17
CA MET A 1 -8.06 4.81 20.47
C MET A 1 -7.65 5.05 19.01
N LEU A 2 -6.38 5.36 18.70
CA LEU A 2 -5.92 5.55 17.31
C LEU A 2 -6.21 4.34 16.38
N SER A 3 -6.00 3.12 16.86
CA SER A 3 -6.31 1.89 16.12
C SER A 3 -7.81 1.71 15.82
N ALA A 4 -8.69 2.21 16.70
CA ALA A 4 -10.13 2.13 16.50
C ALA A 4 -10.61 3.18 15.48
N ILE A 5 -10.00 4.37 15.49
CA ILE A 5 -10.27 5.43 14.50
C ILE A 5 -9.74 5.02 13.12
N LEU A 6 -8.53 4.44 13.05
CA LEU A 6 -7.97 3.91 11.81
C LEU A 6 -8.79 2.73 11.29
N GLY A 7 -9.22 1.81 12.17
CA GLY A 7 -10.09 0.70 11.80
C GLY A 7 -11.45 1.16 11.28
N ALA A 8 -12.06 2.18 11.92
CA ALA A 8 -13.31 2.77 11.48
C ALA A 8 -13.17 3.49 10.13
N ALA A 9 -12.11 4.30 9.94
CA ALA A 9 -11.86 5.01 8.69
C ALA A 9 -11.61 4.05 7.52
N LEU A 10 -10.84 2.98 7.75
CA LEU A 10 -10.59 1.93 6.76
C LEU A 10 -11.87 1.13 6.47
N GLY A 11 -12.67 0.81 7.49
CA GLY A 11 -13.97 0.15 7.33
C GLY A 11 -14.96 0.98 6.51
N THR A 12 -15.06 2.28 6.77
CA THR A 12 -15.95 3.20 6.02
C THR A 12 -15.53 3.41 4.57
N ALA A 13 -14.23 3.33 4.27
CA ALA A 13 -13.74 3.48 2.90
C ALA A 13 -14.03 2.25 2.03
N ILE A 14 -14.18 1.08 2.65
CA ILE A 14 -14.45 -0.19 1.97
C ILE A 14 -15.96 -0.42 1.80
N ASP A 15 -16.77 -0.05 2.80
CA ASP A 15 -18.24 -0.13 2.78
C ASP A 15 -18.90 0.77 1.70
N GLY A 16 -18.21 1.84 1.28
CA GLY A 16 -18.68 2.74 0.23
C GLY A 16 -18.51 2.24 -1.21
N ALA A 17 -17.86 1.09 -1.44
CA ALA A 17 -17.42 0.68 -2.77
C ALA A 17 -18.30 -0.38 -3.46
N ASP A 18 -19.18 -1.09 -2.74
CA ASP A 18 -19.98 -2.18 -3.35
C ASP A 18 -21.43 -2.13 -2.85
N GLY A 19 -22.29 -1.52 -3.67
CA GLY A 19 -23.73 -1.63 -3.54
C GLY A 19 -24.21 -2.90 -4.23
N ASP A 20 -24.90 -3.75 -3.46
CA ASP A 20 -25.72 -4.89 -3.89
C ASP A 20 -24.98 -6.11 -4.49
N ASP A 21 -24.52 -7.01 -3.61
CA ASP A 21 -25.10 -8.35 -3.44
C ASP A 21 -24.51 -8.98 -2.15
N SER A 22 -25.35 -9.12 -1.12
CA SER A 22 -25.02 -9.58 0.25
C SER A 22 -23.94 -8.72 0.97
N THR A 23 -24.39 -7.61 1.57
CA THR A 23 -23.58 -6.67 2.40
C THR A 23 -22.67 -7.36 3.44
N VAL A 24 -23.05 -8.55 3.90
CA VAL A 24 -22.26 -9.35 4.85
C VAL A 24 -21.00 -9.95 4.20
N ASP A 25 -21.08 -10.39 2.95
CA ASP A 25 -19.97 -11.04 2.24
C ASP A 25 -18.93 -10.00 1.76
N GLY A 26 -19.42 -8.82 1.35
CA GLY A 26 -18.58 -7.66 1.04
C GLY A 26 -17.85 -7.11 2.26
N ALA A 27 -18.49 -7.04 3.43
CA ALA A 27 -17.86 -6.57 4.66
C ALA A 27 -16.76 -7.53 5.16
N ILE A 28 -16.98 -8.84 5.09
CA ILE A 28 -15.99 -9.85 5.49
C ILE A 28 -14.81 -9.83 4.52
N THR A 29 -15.08 -9.85 3.21
CA THR A 29 -14.04 -9.79 2.18
C THR A 29 -13.25 -8.49 2.29
N GLY A 30 -13.94 -7.38 2.53
CA GLY A 30 -13.36 -6.07 2.78
C GLY A 30 -12.47 -6.01 4.02
N ALA A 31 -12.91 -6.60 5.14
CA ALA A 31 -12.10 -6.67 6.36
C ALA A 31 -10.83 -7.50 6.18
N ILE A 32 -10.93 -8.63 5.45
CA ILE A 32 -9.77 -9.48 5.14
C ILE A 32 -8.82 -8.74 4.21
N ALA A 33 -9.31 -8.16 3.12
CA ALA A 33 -8.52 -7.39 2.18
C ALA A 33 -7.83 -6.19 2.86
N GLY A 34 -8.57 -5.43 3.67
CA GLY A 34 -8.04 -4.29 4.44
C GLY A 34 -6.95 -4.72 5.43
N THR A 35 -7.13 -5.87 6.08
CA THR A 35 -6.12 -6.44 6.98
C THR A 35 -4.87 -6.85 6.20
N VAL A 36 -5.02 -7.61 5.12
CA VAL A 36 -3.90 -8.08 4.29
C VAL A 36 -3.15 -6.89 3.68
N VAL A 37 -3.87 -5.90 3.12
CA VAL A 37 -3.27 -4.67 2.60
C VAL A 37 -2.57 -3.89 3.71
N GLY A 38 -3.18 -3.78 4.90
CA GLY A 38 -2.55 -3.13 6.06
C GLY A 38 -1.24 -3.78 6.49
N TRP A 39 -1.13 -5.11 6.40
CA TRP A 39 0.11 -5.84 6.68
C TRP A 39 1.14 -5.75 5.54
N LEU A 40 0.69 -5.77 4.29
CA LEU A 40 1.58 -5.74 3.12
C LEU A 40 2.06 -4.33 2.79
N MET A 41 1.30 -3.29 3.13
CA MET A 41 1.62 -1.90 2.80
C MET A 41 2.97 -1.47 3.38
N PRO A 42 3.33 -1.71 4.66
CA PRO A 42 4.65 -1.37 5.19
C PRO A 42 5.80 -2.11 4.48
N VAL A 43 5.58 -3.37 4.09
CA VAL A 43 6.57 -4.18 3.37
C VAL A 43 6.79 -3.63 1.96
N ALA A 44 5.71 -3.33 1.25
CA ALA A 44 5.75 -2.74 -0.08
C ALA A 44 6.43 -1.36 -0.06
N LEU A 45 6.12 -0.52 0.93
CA LEU A 45 6.78 0.78 1.13
C LEU A 45 8.27 0.63 1.38
N THR A 46 8.67 -0.28 2.28
CA THR A 46 10.09 -0.52 2.58
C THR A 46 10.86 -0.96 1.33
N TYR A 47 10.29 -1.90 0.57
CA TYR A 47 10.87 -2.37 -0.68
C TYR A 47 10.96 -1.23 -1.72
N ALA A 48 9.87 -0.49 -1.92
CA ALA A 48 9.82 0.62 -2.86
C ALA A 48 10.83 1.72 -2.52
N THR A 49 10.99 2.05 -1.23
CA THR A 49 12.00 3.00 -0.76
C THR A 49 13.41 2.51 -1.06
N GLY A 50 13.74 1.25 -0.72
CA GLY A 50 15.06 0.69 -1.01
C GLY A 50 15.38 0.65 -2.50
N TRP A 51 14.40 0.22 -3.31
CA TRP A 51 14.50 0.23 -4.76
C TRP A 51 14.72 1.65 -5.31
N LEU A 52 13.97 2.64 -4.83
CA LEU A 52 14.07 4.02 -5.29
C LEU A 52 15.43 4.65 -4.95
N VAL A 53 15.98 4.34 -3.78
CA VAL A 53 17.33 4.77 -3.38
C VAL A 53 18.37 4.18 -4.32
N LEU A 54 18.35 2.86 -4.54
CA LEU A 54 19.32 2.19 -5.43
C LEU A 54 19.20 2.67 -6.87
N HIS A 55 17.98 2.83 -7.38
CA HIS A 55 17.71 3.35 -8.72
C HIS A 55 18.14 4.80 -8.88
N GLY A 56 17.89 5.63 -7.86
CA GLY A 56 18.32 7.02 -7.79
C GLY A 56 19.84 7.12 -7.82
N ILE A 57 20.54 6.32 -7.03
CA ILE A 57 22.00 6.24 -7.03
C ILE A 57 22.52 5.76 -8.39
N GLY A 58 21.91 4.74 -8.99
CA GLY A 58 22.27 4.26 -10.32
C GLY A 58 22.19 5.36 -11.38
N LYS A 59 21.06 6.07 -11.44
CA LYS A 59 20.87 7.21 -12.36
C LYS A 59 21.82 8.37 -12.07
N ALA A 60 22.09 8.69 -10.81
CA ALA A 60 23.02 9.73 -10.43
C ALA A 60 24.46 9.39 -10.84
N LYS A 61 24.88 8.14 -10.60
CA LYS A 61 26.16 7.60 -11.06
C LYS A 61 26.29 7.68 -12.58
N ASP A 62 25.27 7.28 -13.33
CA ASP A 62 25.30 7.32 -14.79
C ASP A 62 25.39 8.75 -15.34
N LYS A 63 24.82 9.72 -14.61
CA LYS A 63 24.86 11.15 -14.93
C LYS A 63 26.19 11.81 -14.55
N ILE A 64 26.80 11.42 -13.44
CA ILE A 64 28.07 11.98 -12.92
C ILE A 64 29.28 11.35 -13.63
N PHE A 65 29.29 10.03 -13.76
CA PHE A 65 30.40 9.29 -14.36
C PHE A 65 30.23 9.09 -15.88
N GLY A 66 29.17 9.66 -16.46
CA GLY A 66 28.96 9.76 -17.90
C GLY A 66 29.08 8.44 -18.62
N LYS A 67 27.97 7.69 -18.75
CA LYS A 67 27.76 6.55 -19.66
C LYS A 67 29.07 5.88 -20.11
N GLY A 68 29.73 5.19 -19.18
CA GLY A 68 30.90 4.37 -19.48
C GLY A 68 30.48 3.09 -20.22
N LYS A 69 30.12 3.25 -21.50
CA LYS A 69 29.69 2.24 -22.48
C LYS A 69 28.41 1.48 -22.15
#